data_AF-A0A8H4VEG4-F1
#
_entry.id   AF-A0A8H4VEG4-F1
#
_cell.length_a   1.000
_cell.length_b   1.000
_cell.length_c   1.000
_cell.angle_alpha   90.00
_cell.angle_beta   90.00
_cell.angle_gamma   90.00
#
_symmetry.space_group_name_H-M   'P 1'
#
loop_
_entity.id
_entity.type
_entity.pdbx_description
1 polymer ?
#
loop_
_entity_poly.entity_id
_entity_poly.type
_entity_poly.pdbx_seq_one_letter_code
_entity_poly.pdbx_strand_id
1 'polypeptide(L)'
;MQYIQTSSGPQGEALVQAVSSYWSSLHAFRAVPRSESNTLRDFLPIRYYDFLSVLAMPLTAFALGLDVSAEDADVLRLSSLVTTLSMILWNDVYSWAKEHQLHRQQPSKEPPCNAVGILMKEDDCNAEKALLICRLKAHQYQVKSMQEARQLKSNPSATPTAKMLADALAASIPGLDIWHASSRRYADASLTAKVLTSSSSSSVELDDAFEHECRLVCRGCEDMAGRFLGAGGRDWV
;
A
#
# COMPACT_ATOMS: atom_id res chain seq x y z
N MET A 1 -8.52 21.93 19.86
CA MET A 1 -8.92 21.08 18.73
C MET A 1 -10.42 20.85 18.86
N GLN A 2 -11.24 21.36 17.94
CA GLN A 2 -12.70 21.18 17.98
C GLN A 2 -13.04 19.76 17.52
N TYR A 3 -13.82 19.03 18.32
CA TYR A 3 -14.32 17.69 17.98
C TYR A 3 -15.37 17.81 16.88
N ILE A 4 -15.11 17.22 15.71
CA ILE A 4 -16.11 17.11 14.65
C ILE A 4 -16.96 15.88 14.98
N GLN A 5 -18.13 16.08 15.57
CA GLN A 5 -19.12 15.00 15.72
C GLN A 5 -19.70 14.66 14.35
N THR A 6 -19.52 13.41 13.94
CA THR A 6 -20.08 12.90 12.68
C THR A 6 -21.43 12.26 12.92
N SER A 7 -22.35 12.34 11.95
CA SER A 7 -23.64 11.63 12.01
C SER A 7 -23.52 10.10 11.89
N SER A 8 -22.29 9.60 11.67
CA SER A 8 -21.99 8.21 11.38
C SER A 8 -21.48 7.43 12.61
N GLY A 9 -21.55 8.00 13.82
CA GLY A 9 -21.14 7.33 15.04
C GLY A 9 -19.61 7.16 15.19
N PRO A 10 -19.14 6.25 16.06
CA PRO A 10 -17.72 6.07 16.38
C PRO A 10 -16.83 5.80 15.16
N GLN A 11 -17.36 5.13 14.13
CA GLN A 11 -16.61 4.81 12.91
C GLN A 11 -16.30 6.06 12.08
N GLY A 12 -17.24 7.00 12.01
CA GLY A 12 -17.04 8.26 11.32
C GLY A 12 -16.03 9.15 12.05
N GLU A 13 -16.06 9.15 13.38
CA GLU A 13 -15.08 9.85 14.22
C GLU A 13 -13.67 9.27 14.03
N ALA A 14 -13.53 7.94 14.04
CA ALA A 14 -12.27 7.25 13.77
C ALA A 14 -11.70 7.60 12.38
N LEU A 15 -12.53 7.60 11.34
CA LEU A 15 -12.11 7.98 9.99
C LEU A 15 -11.66 9.45 9.92
N VAL A 16 -12.41 10.38 10.52
CA VAL A 16 -12.04 11.81 10.55
C VAL A 16 -10.72 12.01 11.30
N GLN A 17 -10.51 11.30 12.40
CA GLN A 17 -9.26 11.34 13.15
C GLN A 17 -8.07 10.80 12.34
N ALA A 18 -8.26 9.70 11.63
CA ALA A 18 -7.24 9.12 10.75
C ALA A 18 -6.89 10.09 9.60
N VAL A 19 -7.90 10.68 8.94
CA VAL A 19 -7.71 11.69 7.88
C VAL A 19 -6.96 12.90 8.40
N SER A 20 -7.35 13.41 9.58
CA SER A 20 -6.71 14.58 10.19
C SER A 20 -5.24 14.32 10.54
N SER A 21 -4.96 13.13 11.10
CA SER A 21 -3.61 12.70 11.45
C SER A 21 -2.73 12.53 10.20
N TYR A 22 -3.30 11.93 9.15
CA TYR A 22 -2.63 11.80 7.86
C TYR A 22 -2.29 13.15 7.24
N TRP A 23 -3.26 14.08 7.15
CA TRP A 23 -3.05 15.40 6.53
C TRP A 23 -1.99 16.20 7.26
N SER A 24 -1.99 16.14 8.59
CA SER A 24 -1.00 16.82 9.42
C SER A 24 0.41 16.27 9.21
N SER A 25 0.53 14.99 8.88
CA SER A 25 1.81 14.28 8.72
C SER A 25 2.30 14.22 7.26
N LEU A 26 1.42 14.50 6.29
CA LEU A 26 1.69 14.35 4.86
C LEU A 26 2.90 15.16 4.39
N HIS A 27 3.05 16.39 4.91
CA HIS A 27 4.20 17.22 4.58
C HIS A 27 5.52 16.60 5.05
N ALA A 28 5.54 16.01 6.25
CA ALA A 28 6.73 15.37 6.79
C ALA A 28 7.10 14.11 6.00
N PHE A 29 6.10 13.28 5.64
CA PHE A 29 6.34 12.10 4.80
C PHE A 29 6.88 12.46 3.41
N ARG A 30 6.32 13.51 2.79
CA ARG A 30 6.77 13.96 1.46
C ARG A 30 8.11 14.68 1.48
N ALA A 31 8.57 15.12 2.64
CA ALA A 31 9.89 15.72 2.81
C ALA A 31 11.01 14.68 2.93
N VAL A 32 10.69 13.40 3.12
CA VAL A 32 11.71 12.33 3.16
C VAL A 32 12.36 12.20 1.77
N PRO A 33 13.69 12.37 1.65
CA PRO A 33 14.38 12.31 0.36
C PRO A 33 14.20 10.95 -0.32
N ARG A 34 13.46 10.93 -1.42
CA ARG A 34 13.19 9.72 -2.21
C ARG A 34 14.39 9.29 -3.04
N SER A 35 15.21 10.25 -3.46
CA SER A 35 16.43 10.05 -4.25
C SER A 35 17.50 9.22 -3.52
N GLU A 36 17.44 9.16 -2.20
CA GLU A 36 18.37 8.40 -1.35
C GLU A 36 17.99 6.91 -1.25
N SER A 37 16.76 6.53 -1.63
CA SER A 37 16.37 5.13 -1.71
C SER A 37 17.05 4.46 -2.91
N ASN A 38 17.86 3.43 -2.62
CA ASN A 38 18.56 2.64 -3.65
C ASN A 38 17.93 1.26 -3.84
N THR A 39 17.06 0.82 -2.92
CA THR A 39 16.43 -0.50 -2.94
C THR A 39 14.92 -0.36 -2.77
N LEU A 40 14.16 -1.30 -3.32
CA LEU A 40 12.72 -1.38 -3.16
C LEU A 40 12.34 -1.48 -1.68
N ARG A 41 13.11 -2.27 -0.92
CA ARG A 41 12.93 -2.43 0.54
C ARG A 41 12.95 -1.09 1.27
N ASP A 42 13.92 -0.23 0.97
CA ASP A 42 14.06 1.06 1.66
C ASP A 42 13.03 2.09 1.16
N PHE A 43 12.60 1.95 -0.08
CA PHE A 43 11.60 2.81 -0.71
C PHE A 43 10.17 2.54 -0.22
N LEU A 44 9.79 1.27 -0.05
CA LEU A 44 8.41 0.88 0.24
C LEU A 44 7.81 1.54 1.49
N PRO A 45 8.53 1.70 2.62
CA PRO A 45 8.02 2.46 3.76
C PRO A 45 7.66 3.92 3.43
N ILE A 46 8.47 4.59 2.61
CA ILE A 46 8.21 5.98 2.19
C ILE A 46 6.95 6.01 1.33
N ARG A 47 6.87 5.09 0.36
CA ARG A 47 5.71 4.98 -0.54
C ARG A 47 4.44 4.59 0.20
N TYR A 48 4.54 3.76 1.24
CA TYR A 48 3.44 3.37 2.11
C TYR A 48 2.70 4.59 2.64
N TYR A 49 3.42 5.54 3.21
CA TYR A 49 2.79 6.77 3.71
C TYR A 49 2.47 7.80 2.63
N ASP A 50 3.13 7.80 1.47
CA ASP A 50 2.71 8.66 0.36
C ASP A 50 1.38 8.18 -0.27
N PHE A 51 1.03 6.90 -0.12
CA PHE A 51 -0.16 6.26 -0.69
C PHE A 51 -1.39 6.26 0.23
N LEU A 52 -1.50 7.18 1.20
CA LEU A 52 -2.67 7.26 2.10
C LEU A 52 -2.93 5.97 2.91
N SER A 53 -1.90 5.15 3.14
CA SER A 53 -2.02 3.82 3.80
C SER A 53 -2.74 3.83 5.14
N VAL A 54 -2.49 4.86 5.95
CA VAL A 54 -3.12 5.03 7.28
C VAL A 54 -4.64 5.16 7.22
N LEU A 55 -5.21 5.38 6.03
CA LEU A 55 -6.64 5.44 5.81
C LEU A 55 -7.24 4.10 5.39
N ALA A 56 -6.45 3.10 5.01
CA ALA A 56 -6.95 1.85 4.45
C ALA A 56 -7.89 1.12 5.43
N MET A 57 -7.44 0.90 6.67
CA MET A 57 -8.24 0.23 7.70
C MET A 57 -9.43 1.11 8.18
N PRO A 58 -9.25 2.40 8.56
CA PRO A 58 -10.38 3.24 8.97
C PRO A 58 -11.44 3.44 7.90
N LEU A 59 -11.04 3.61 6.63
CA LEU A 59 -11.98 3.78 5.52
C LEU A 59 -12.79 2.50 5.28
N THR A 60 -12.13 1.33 5.35
CA THR A 60 -12.81 0.04 5.16
C THR A 60 -13.75 -0.25 6.32
N ALA A 61 -13.33 0.02 7.56
CA ALA A 61 -14.16 -0.13 8.75
C ALA A 61 -15.40 0.78 8.69
N PHE A 62 -15.21 2.05 8.33
CA PHE A 62 -16.30 2.99 8.12
C PHE A 62 -17.28 2.51 7.05
N ALA A 63 -16.78 2.06 5.89
CA ALA A 63 -17.62 1.56 4.80
C ALA A 63 -18.46 0.34 5.18
N LEU A 64 -18.00 -0.46 6.14
CA LEU A 64 -18.68 -1.64 6.65
C LEU A 64 -19.50 -1.39 7.93
N GLY A 65 -19.46 -0.18 8.49
CA GLY A 65 -20.08 0.13 9.77
C GLY A 65 -19.48 -0.65 10.94
N LEU A 66 -18.18 -0.95 10.88
CA LEU A 66 -17.45 -1.73 11.88
C LEU A 66 -16.80 -0.84 12.94
N ASP A 67 -17.08 -1.11 14.21
CA ASP A 67 -16.29 -0.59 15.32
C ASP A 67 -15.06 -1.49 15.53
N VAL A 68 -13.86 -0.90 15.47
CA VAL A 68 -12.58 -1.61 15.47
C VAL A 68 -11.87 -1.32 16.79
N SER A 69 -11.69 -2.36 17.59
CA SER A 69 -10.92 -2.26 18.84
C SER A 69 -9.41 -2.16 18.58
N ALA A 70 -8.64 -1.74 19.58
CA ALA A 70 -7.18 -1.74 19.47
C ALA A 70 -6.64 -3.17 19.25
N GLU A 71 -7.25 -4.16 19.91
CA GLU A 71 -6.91 -5.57 19.72
C GLU A 71 -7.20 -6.05 18.30
N ASP A 72 -8.30 -5.58 17.67
CA ASP A 72 -8.60 -5.88 16.28
C ASP A 72 -7.56 -5.26 15.33
N ALA A 73 -7.18 -4.00 15.57
CA ALA A 73 -6.17 -3.30 14.79
C ALA A 73 -4.81 -4.03 14.86
N ASP A 74 -4.40 -4.44 16.06
CA ASP A 74 -3.15 -5.17 16.30
C ASP A 74 -3.08 -6.49 15.52
N VAL A 75 -4.15 -7.29 15.55
CA VAL A 75 -4.17 -8.57 14.81
C VAL A 75 -4.29 -8.39 13.30
N LEU A 76 -4.87 -7.26 12.84
CA LEU A 76 -5.01 -6.93 11.43
C LEU A 76 -3.79 -6.27 10.82
N ARG A 77 -2.85 -5.79 11.64
CA ARG A 77 -1.72 -4.95 11.24
C ARG A 77 -0.96 -5.48 10.02
N LEU A 78 -0.52 -6.74 10.09
CA LEU A 78 0.19 -7.37 8.97
C LEU A 78 -0.70 -7.49 7.73
N SER A 79 -1.96 -7.93 7.90
CA SER A 79 -2.93 -8.08 6.81
C SER A 79 -3.19 -6.75 6.10
N SER A 80 -3.33 -5.65 6.85
CA SER A 80 -3.50 -4.31 6.31
C SER A 80 -2.26 -3.88 5.54
N LEU A 81 -1.08 -4.03 6.14
CA LEU A 81 0.19 -3.64 5.53
C LEU A 81 0.42 -4.34 4.19
N VAL A 82 0.33 -5.68 4.13
CA VAL A 82 0.60 -6.43 2.89
C VAL A 82 -0.45 -6.15 1.82
N THR A 83 -1.69 -5.90 2.21
CA THR A 83 -2.75 -5.47 1.29
C THR A 83 -2.41 -4.13 0.66
N THR A 84 -2.05 -3.15 1.48
CA THR A 84 -1.71 -1.81 1.01
C THR A 84 -0.43 -1.81 0.17
N LEU A 85 0.59 -2.61 0.51
CA LEU A 85 1.78 -2.76 -0.33
C LEU A 85 1.45 -3.35 -1.71
N SER A 86 0.54 -4.33 -1.78
CA SER A 86 0.06 -4.83 -3.06
C SER A 86 -0.63 -3.73 -3.87
N MET A 87 -1.53 -2.96 -3.25
CA MET A 87 -2.22 -1.84 -3.89
C MET A 87 -1.27 -0.77 -4.40
N ILE A 88 -0.23 -0.45 -3.63
CA ILE A 88 0.83 0.50 -3.99
C ILE A 88 1.56 0.03 -5.24
N LEU A 89 2.05 -1.20 -5.25
CA LEU A 89 2.84 -1.72 -6.37
C LEU A 89 1.98 -1.85 -7.63
N TRP A 90 0.71 -2.26 -7.49
CA TRP A 90 -0.22 -2.20 -8.60
C TRP A 90 -0.40 -0.76 -9.11
N ASN A 91 -0.58 0.21 -8.21
CA ASN A 91 -0.66 1.61 -8.63
C ASN A 91 0.60 2.03 -9.40
N ASP A 92 1.79 1.69 -8.91
CA ASP A 92 3.06 2.05 -9.52
C ASP A 92 3.24 1.41 -10.91
N VAL A 93 2.80 0.16 -11.10
CA VAL A 93 2.76 -0.51 -12.42
C VAL A 93 1.84 0.24 -13.40
N TYR A 94 0.61 0.54 -12.98
CA TYR A 94 -0.37 1.20 -13.83
C TYR A 94 -0.06 2.68 -14.09
N SER A 95 0.52 3.38 -13.11
CA SER A 95 0.80 4.81 -13.18
C SER A 95 2.12 5.15 -13.85
N TRP A 96 3.05 4.19 -13.98
CA TRP A 96 4.41 4.41 -14.48
C TRP A 96 4.47 5.24 -15.76
N ALA A 97 3.72 4.85 -16.81
CA ALA A 97 3.78 5.53 -18.10
C ALA A 97 3.44 7.02 -17.98
N LYS A 98 2.38 7.33 -17.23
CA LYS A 98 1.92 8.69 -16.95
C LYS A 98 2.96 9.47 -16.13
N GLU A 99 3.43 8.90 -15.02
CA GLU A 99 4.34 9.58 -14.09
C GLU A 99 5.70 9.83 -14.73
N HIS A 100 6.23 8.85 -15.48
CA HIS A 100 7.47 9.01 -16.23
C HIS A 100 7.32 10.08 -17.32
N GLN A 101 6.21 10.11 -18.07
CA GLN A 101 5.96 11.14 -19.08
C GLN A 101 5.92 12.54 -18.46
N LEU A 102 5.24 12.71 -17.33
CA LEU A 102 5.19 13.97 -16.59
C LEU A 102 6.58 14.43 -16.15
N HIS A 103 7.41 13.51 -15.64
CA HIS A 103 8.79 13.83 -15.26
C HIS A 103 9.65 14.23 -16.48
N ARG A 104 9.51 13.55 -17.63
CA ARG A 104 10.21 13.94 -18.87
C ARG A 104 9.82 15.35 -19.35
N GLN A 105 8.58 15.76 -19.14
CA GLN A 105 8.11 17.10 -19.48
C GLN A 105 8.59 18.17 -18.48
N GLN A 106 9.02 17.76 -17.28
CA GLN A 106 9.39 18.64 -16.17
C GLN A 106 10.67 18.13 -15.47
N PRO A 107 11.81 18.05 -16.19
CA PRO A 107 13.03 17.37 -15.71
C PRO A 107 13.71 18.07 -14.52
N SER A 108 13.34 19.33 -14.24
CA SER A 108 13.82 20.06 -13.05
C SER A 108 13.13 19.64 -11.76
N LYS A 109 12.08 18.81 -11.82
CA LYS A 109 11.39 18.27 -10.65
C LYS A 109 12.02 16.95 -10.22
N GLU A 110 11.79 16.59 -8.96
CA GLU A 110 12.18 15.30 -8.42
C GLU A 110 11.68 14.13 -9.29
N PRO A 111 12.42 13.00 -9.34
CA PRO A 111 11.96 11.78 -9.97
C PRO A 111 10.59 11.32 -9.42
N PRO A 112 9.81 10.58 -10.22
CA PRO A 112 8.55 9.98 -9.75
C PRO A 112 8.74 9.15 -8.48
N CYS A 113 7.82 9.29 -7.52
CA CYS A 113 7.72 8.41 -6.35
C CYS A 113 7.09 7.08 -6.78
N ASN A 114 7.87 6.25 -7.47
CA ASN A 114 7.37 5.03 -8.12
C ASN A 114 8.41 3.89 -8.03
N ALA A 115 7.96 2.71 -7.60
CA ALA A 115 8.78 1.53 -7.42
C ALA A 115 9.52 1.09 -8.69
N VAL A 116 8.95 1.32 -9.88
CA VAL A 116 9.60 0.96 -11.16
C VAL A 116 10.92 1.70 -11.34
N GLY A 117 10.97 3.00 -11.00
CA GLY A 117 12.20 3.79 -11.08
C GLY A 117 13.27 3.32 -10.10
N ILE A 118 12.86 2.88 -8.90
CA ILE A 118 13.75 2.30 -7.90
C ILE A 118 14.31 0.96 -8.37
N LEU A 119 13.45 0.08 -8.90
CA LEU A 119 13.85 -1.23 -9.42
C LEU A 119 14.79 -1.14 -10.63
N MET A 120 14.58 -0.15 -11.51
CA MET A 120 15.53 0.11 -12.61
C MET A 120 16.94 0.41 -12.09
N LYS A 121 17.05 1.13 -10.97
CA LYS A 121 18.32 1.51 -10.34
C LYS A 121 18.92 0.36 -9.52
N GLU A 122 18.09 -0.34 -8.75
CA GLU A 122 18.51 -1.45 -7.89
C GLU A 122 19.06 -2.63 -8.71
N ASP A 123 18.37 -3.01 -9.78
CA ASP A 123 18.68 -4.19 -10.59
C ASP A 123 19.45 -3.88 -11.89
N ASP A 124 19.87 -2.62 -12.07
CA ASP A 124 20.50 -2.09 -13.29
C ASP A 124 19.77 -2.56 -14.57
N CYS A 125 18.48 -2.25 -14.65
CA CYS A 125 17.62 -2.78 -15.70
C CYS A 125 16.72 -1.73 -16.38
N ASN A 126 16.17 -2.11 -17.53
CA ASN A 126 15.25 -1.27 -18.27
C ASN A 126 13.83 -1.28 -17.65
N ALA A 127 13.01 -0.31 -18.05
CA ALA A 127 11.66 -0.15 -17.53
C ALA A 127 10.75 -1.38 -17.75
N GLU A 128 10.93 -2.13 -18.84
CA GLU A 128 10.12 -3.34 -19.09
C GLU A 128 10.42 -4.43 -18.06
N LYS A 129 11.70 -4.69 -17.78
CA LYS A 129 12.13 -5.64 -16.75
C LYS A 129 11.72 -5.18 -15.35
N ALA A 130 11.92 -3.90 -15.03
CA ALA A 130 11.50 -3.33 -13.74
C ALA A 130 9.99 -3.41 -13.52
N LEU A 131 9.17 -3.18 -14.56
CA LEU A 131 7.71 -3.36 -14.49
C LEU A 131 7.33 -4.83 -14.24
N LEU A 132 8.02 -5.79 -14.86
CA LEU A 132 7.80 -7.21 -14.62
C LEU A 132 8.12 -7.59 -13.17
N ILE A 133 9.25 -7.10 -12.63
CA ILE A 133 9.63 -7.31 -11.23
C ILE A 133 8.61 -6.68 -10.28
N CYS A 134 8.20 -5.43 -10.56
CA CYS A 134 7.20 -4.72 -9.76
C CYS A 134 5.86 -5.46 -9.75
N ARG A 135 5.40 -5.94 -10.91
CA ARG A 135 4.19 -6.78 -11.04
C ARG A 135 4.32 -8.08 -10.26
N LEU A 136 5.47 -8.76 -10.32
CA LEU A 136 5.71 -9.98 -9.56
C LEU A 136 5.63 -9.72 -8.04
N LYS A 137 6.27 -8.65 -7.56
CA LYS A 137 6.21 -8.22 -6.15
C LYS A 137 4.79 -7.85 -5.73
N ALA A 138 4.03 -7.15 -6.58
CA ALA A 138 2.62 -6.83 -6.33
C ALA A 138 1.78 -8.09 -6.13
N HIS A 139 2.01 -9.13 -6.95
CA HIS A 139 1.38 -10.43 -6.78
C HIS A 139 1.85 -11.17 -5.53
N GLN A 140 3.13 -11.11 -5.15
CA GLN A 140 3.61 -11.74 -3.90
C GLN A 140 2.87 -11.15 -2.69
N TYR A 141 2.78 -9.81 -2.59
CA TYR A 141 2.00 -9.16 -1.54
C TYR A 141 0.50 -9.47 -1.61
N GLN A 142 -0.07 -9.64 -2.80
CA GLN A 142 -1.46 -10.08 -2.96
C GLN A 142 -1.68 -11.48 -2.42
N VAL A 143 -0.80 -12.44 -2.76
CA VAL A 143 -0.87 -13.81 -2.26
C VAL A 143 -0.71 -13.81 -0.74
N LYS A 144 0.24 -13.04 -0.20
CA LYS A 144 0.43 -12.86 1.23
C LYS A 144 -0.82 -12.29 1.90
N SER A 145 -1.43 -11.24 1.36
CA SER A 145 -2.70 -10.66 1.85
C SER A 145 -3.81 -11.71 1.95
N MET A 146 -4.00 -12.51 0.90
CA MET A 146 -4.98 -13.60 0.93
C MET A 146 -4.65 -14.68 1.96
N GLN A 147 -3.37 -14.98 2.19
CA GLN A 147 -2.96 -15.93 3.22
C GLN A 147 -3.25 -15.39 4.63
N GLU A 148 -2.88 -14.14 4.91
CA GLU A 148 -3.14 -13.50 6.21
C GLU A 148 -4.64 -13.42 6.51
N ALA A 149 -5.47 -13.04 5.52
CA ALA A 149 -6.91 -13.02 5.67
C ALA A 149 -7.49 -14.42 5.98
N ARG A 150 -7.01 -15.47 5.30
CA ARG A 150 -7.42 -16.87 5.59
C ARG A 150 -6.98 -17.32 6.98
N GLN A 151 -5.75 -16.97 7.39
CA GLN A 151 -5.23 -17.31 8.72
C GLN A 151 -6.09 -16.65 9.81
N LEU A 152 -6.37 -15.35 9.70
CA LEU A 152 -7.24 -14.63 10.62
C LEU A 152 -8.66 -15.21 10.67
N LYS A 153 -9.22 -15.56 9.51
CA LYS A 153 -10.54 -16.20 9.42
C LYS A 153 -10.59 -17.54 10.16
N SER A 154 -9.53 -18.32 10.07
CA SER A 154 -9.39 -19.61 10.75
C SER A 154 -9.05 -19.51 12.23
N ASN A 155 -8.58 -18.34 12.70
CA ASN A 155 -8.18 -18.14 14.09
C ASN A 155 -9.43 -18.09 15.01
N PRO A 156 -9.58 -19.02 15.98
CA PRO A 156 -10.72 -19.03 16.89
C PRO A 156 -10.73 -17.84 17.85
N SER A 157 -9.57 -17.24 18.11
CA SER A 157 -9.42 -16.07 19.00
C SER A 157 -9.67 -14.74 18.30
N ALA A 158 -9.72 -14.70 16.96
CA ALA A 158 -10.01 -13.48 16.22
C ALA A 158 -11.50 -13.14 16.27
N THR A 159 -11.81 -11.86 16.50
CA THR A 159 -13.18 -11.36 16.60
C THR A 159 -13.90 -11.44 15.23
N PRO A 160 -15.24 -11.40 15.20
CA PRO A 160 -15.99 -11.26 13.94
C PRO A 160 -15.61 -10.01 13.15
N THR A 161 -15.33 -8.89 13.83
CA THR A 161 -14.87 -7.63 13.23
C THR A 161 -13.56 -7.83 12.49
N ALA A 162 -12.54 -8.38 13.17
CA ALA A 162 -11.23 -8.62 12.57
C ALA A 162 -11.32 -9.53 11.35
N LYS A 163 -12.13 -10.60 11.43
CA LYS A 163 -12.32 -11.53 10.30
C LYS A 163 -12.97 -10.87 9.10
N MET A 164 -14.04 -10.09 9.32
CA MET A 164 -14.73 -9.40 8.23
C MET A 164 -13.84 -8.32 7.60
N LEU A 165 -13.07 -7.60 8.41
CA LEU A 165 -12.18 -6.54 7.94
C LEU A 165 -10.98 -7.11 7.16
N ALA A 166 -10.42 -8.25 7.58
CA ALA A 166 -9.36 -8.93 6.83
C ALA A 166 -9.82 -9.38 5.44
N ASP A 167 -11.01 -10.00 5.34
CA ASP A 167 -11.61 -10.40 4.06
C ASP A 167 -11.85 -9.17 3.16
N ALA A 168 -12.36 -8.08 3.73
CA ALA A 168 -12.64 -6.84 2.98
C ALA A 168 -11.36 -6.15 2.47
N LEU A 169 -10.31 -6.10 3.29
CA LEU A 169 -9.00 -5.58 2.89
C LEU A 169 -8.45 -6.39 1.72
N ALA A 170 -8.40 -7.73 1.82
CA ALA A 170 -7.92 -8.57 0.72
C ALA A 170 -8.77 -8.41 -0.56
N ALA A 171 -10.09 -8.24 -0.43
CA ALA A 171 -11.01 -8.00 -1.54
C ALA A 171 -10.83 -6.61 -2.21
N SER A 172 -10.18 -5.65 -1.54
CA SER A 172 -9.91 -4.33 -2.13
C SER A 172 -8.89 -4.37 -3.28
N ILE A 173 -7.96 -5.35 -3.27
CA ILE A 173 -6.92 -5.49 -4.29
C ILE A 173 -7.52 -5.71 -5.69
N PRO A 174 -8.37 -6.73 -5.95
CA PRO A 174 -8.96 -6.92 -7.28
C PRO A 174 -9.89 -5.76 -7.67
N GLY A 175 -10.56 -5.12 -6.71
CA GLY A 175 -11.35 -3.91 -6.99
C GLY A 175 -10.49 -2.76 -7.51
N LEU A 176 -9.33 -2.53 -6.87
CA LEU A 176 -8.36 -1.53 -7.30
C LEU A 176 -7.75 -1.89 -8.67
N ASP A 177 -7.45 -3.15 -8.89
CA ASP A 177 -6.90 -3.66 -10.16
C ASP A 177 -7.88 -3.43 -11.33
N ILE A 178 -9.16 -3.79 -11.15
CA ILE A 178 -10.22 -3.51 -12.13
C ILE A 178 -10.34 -2.00 -12.39
N TRP A 179 -10.32 -1.19 -11.35
CA TRP A 179 -10.36 0.27 -11.50
C TRP A 179 -9.14 0.79 -12.26
N HIS A 180 -7.94 0.34 -11.93
CA HIS A 180 -6.72 0.72 -12.65
C HIS A 180 -6.78 0.35 -14.14
N ALA A 181 -7.21 -0.88 -14.45
CA ALA A 181 -7.30 -1.39 -15.82
C ALA A 181 -8.37 -0.68 -16.67
N SER A 182 -9.45 -0.20 -16.05
CA SER A 182 -10.58 0.43 -16.75
C SER A 182 -10.59 1.96 -16.71
N SER A 183 -9.79 2.57 -15.82
CA SER A 183 -9.80 4.01 -15.60
C SER A 183 -9.08 4.77 -16.71
N ARG A 184 -9.74 5.82 -17.21
CA ARG A 184 -9.12 6.79 -18.16
C ARG A 184 -7.87 7.45 -17.61
N ARG A 185 -7.67 7.43 -16.29
CA ARG A 185 -6.49 7.99 -15.62
C ARG A 185 -5.18 7.38 -16.11
N TYR A 186 -5.18 6.12 -16.59
CA TYR A 186 -3.99 5.36 -16.98
C TYR A 186 -4.03 4.88 -18.45
N ALA A 187 -4.85 5.51 -19.30
CA ALA A 187 -5.13 5.01 -20.66
C ALA A 187 -3.94 5.02 -21.65
N ASP A 188 -2.87 5.78 -21.38
CA ASP A 188 -1.71 5.95 -22.30
C ASP A 188 -0.54 4.98 -21.99
N ALA A 189 -0.85 3.80 -21.43
CA ALA A 189 0.15 2.93 -20.83
C ALA A 189 0.57 1.76 -21.74
N SER A 190 1.01 2.02 -22.98
CA SER A 190 1.32 0.97 -23.97
C SER A 190 2.37 -0.06 -23.49
N LEU A 191 3.44 0.41 -22.84
CA LEU A 191 4.45 -0.46 -22.24
C LEU A 191 3.88 -1.26 -21.05
N THR A 192 3.12 -0.61 -20.19
CA THR A 192 2.43 -1.26 -19.06
C THR A 192 1.45 -2.31 -19.56
N ALA A 193 0.65 -2.02 -20.60
CA ALA A 193 -0.29 -2.95 -21.20
C ALA A 193 0.42 -4.19 -21.76
N LYS A 194 1.58 -4.01 -22.41
CA LYS A 194 2.44 -5.13 -22.84
C LYS A 194 2.86 -6.01 -21.65
N VAL A 195 3.33 -5.41 -20.56
CA VAL A 195 3.74 -6.15 -19.35
C VAL A 195 2.56 -6.84 -18.68
N LEU A 196 1.40 -6.19 -18.56
CA LEU A 196 0.21 -6.76 -17.93
C LEU A 196 -0.38 -7.93 -18.73
N THR A 197 -0.33 -7.85 -20.07
CA THR A 197 -0.84 -8.91 -20.96
C THR A 197 0.17 -10.04 -21.21
N SER A 198 1.44 -9.83 -20.87
CA SER A 198 2.45 -10.89 -20.94
C SER A 198 2.08 -12.04 -19.98
N SER A 199 2.13 -13.27 -20.49
CA SER A 199 1.84 -14.48 -19.72
C SER A 199 2.83 -14.60 -18.56
N SER A 200 2.36 -14.59 -17.31
CA SER A 200 3.19 -14.94 -16.16
C SER A 200 3.29 -16.46 -16.07
N SER A 201 4.48 -17.02 -16.28
CA SER A 201 4.66 -18.47 -16.44
C SER A 201 4.92 -19.26 -15.16
N SER A 202 4.61 -18.75 -13.96
CA SER A 202 4.75 -19.55 -12.73
C SER A 202 3.80 -19.08 -11.63
N SER A 203 3.43 -20.01 -10.75
CA SER A 203 2.84 -19.68 -9.46
C SER A 203 3.77 -18.73 -8.72
N VAL A 204 3.22 -17.66 -8.18
CA VAL A 204 3.99 -16.69 -7.39
C VAL A 204 4.27 -17.32 -6.03
N GLU A 205 5.54 -17.62 -5.77
CA GLU A 205 5.99 -18.23 -4.52
C GLU A 205 6.32 -17.15 -3.48
N LEU A 206 5.98 -17.45 -2.22
CA LEU A 206 6.38 -16.67 -1.05
C LEU A 206 7.55 -17.41 -0.40
N ASP A 207 8.73 -17.26 -0.99
CA ASP A 207 9.96 -17.88 -0.49
C ASP A 207 10.48 -17.18 0.77
N ASP A 208 11.50 -17.79 1.40
CA ASP A 208 12.12 -17.24 2.61
C ASP A 208 12.70 -15.84 2.39
N ALA A 209 13.14 -15.55 1.16
CA ALA A 209 13.67 -14.24 0.79
C ALA A 209 12.56 -13.17 0.81
N PHE A 210 11.39 -13.45 0.22
CA PHE A 210 10.23 -12.58 0.28
C PHE A 210 9.75 -12.38 1.73
N GLU A 211 9.63 -13.45 2.52
CA GLU A 211 9.20 -13.34 3.92
C GLU A 211 10.19 -12.52 4.77
N HIS A 212 11.50 -12.65 4.49
CA HIS A 212 12.51 -11.81 5.12
C HIS A 212 12.39 -10.33 4.72
N GLU A 213 12.26 -10.05 3.42
CA GLU A 213 12.06 -8.70 2.90
C GLU A 213 10.77 -8.06 3.46
N CYS A 214 9.67 -8.80 3.49
CA CYS A 214 8.39 -8.36 4.04
C CYS A 214 8.52 -7.94 5.51
N ARG A 215 9.25 -8.70 6.33
CA ARG A 215 9.54 -8.32 7.73
C ARG A 215 10.40 -7.06 7.85
N LEU A 216 11.32 -6.83 6.90
CA LEU A 216 12.13 -5.61 6.91
C LEU A 216 11.30 -4.39 6.49
N VAL A 217 10.47 -4.52 5.47
CA VAL A 217 9.53 -3.46 5.05
C VAL A 217 8.56 -3.12 6.17
N CYS A 218 8.00 -4.13 6.84
CA CYS A 218 7.12 -3.95 8.00
C CYS A 218 7.78 -3.10 9.08
N ARG A 219 9.00 -3.45 9.49
CA ARG A 219 9.79 -2.65 10.46
C ARG A 219 10.07 -1.24 9.96
N GLY A 220 10.37 -1.07 8.67
CA GLY A 220 10.56 0.25 8.07
C GLY A 220 9.30 1.12 8.15
N CYS A 221 8.12 0.53 7.93
CA CYS A 221 6.85 1.23 8.10
C CYS A 221 6.63 1.62 9.57
N GLU A 222 6.83 0.70 10.51
CA GLU A 222 6.73 0.96 11.96
C GLU A 222 7.66 2.11 12.41
N ASP A 223 8.91 2.11 11.94
CA ASP A 223 9.89 3.16 12.23
C ASP A 223 9.44 4.52 11.68
N MET A 224 8.89 4.55 10.46
CA MET A 224 8.35 5.77 9.87
C MET A 224 7.11 6.27 10.60
N ALA A 225 6.20 5.38 11.01
CA ALA A 225 5.09 5.74 11.89
C ALA A 225 5.62 6.34 13.19
N GLY A 226 6.57 5.70 13.87
CA GLY A 226 7.13 6.21 15.12
C GLY A 226 7.78 7.59 15.00
N ARG A 227 8.35 7.92 13.83
CA ARG A 227 8.99 9.22 13.56
C ARG A 227 8.01 10.32 13.21
N PHE A 228 6.98 10.00 12.42
CA PHE A 228 6.14 11.02 11.76
C PHE A 228 4.69 11.02 12.25
N LEU A 229 4.20 9.87 12.72
CA LEU A 229 2.89 9.76 13.33
C LEU A 229 3.05 9.85 14.85
N GLY A 230 2.41 10.85 15.45
CA GLY A 230 2.28 10.92 16.90
C GLY A 230 1.54 9.69 17.45
N ALA A 231 1.33 9.64 18.78
CA ALA A 231 0.74 8.49 19.45
C ALA A 231 -0.54 7.94 18.77
N GLY A 232 -1.50 8.79 18.41
CA GLY A 232 -2.77 8.35 17.81
C GLY A 232 -2.73 7.96 16.33
N GLY A 233 -1.60 8.12 15.63
CA GLY A 233 -1.42 7.58 14.28
C GLY A 233 -0.76 6.21 14.26
N ARG A 234 -0.16 5.77 15.38
CA ARG A 234 0.42 4.43 15.53
C ARG A 234 -0.64 3.35 15.68
N ASP A 235 -1.79 3.70 16.25
CA ASP A 235 -2.88 2.75 16.54
C ASP A 235 -3.54 2.18 15.27
N TRP A 236 -3.23 2.75 14.09
CA TRP A 236 -3.80 2.36 12.79
C TRP A 236 -2.76 1.86 11.78
N VAL A 237 -1.50 1.67 12.21
CA VAL A 237 -0.37 1.27 11.36
C VAL A 237 0.18 -0.08 11.75
#